data_AF-A0A4Y2NV58-F1
#
_entry.id   AF-A0A4Y2NV58-F1
#
_cell.length_a   1.000
_cell.length_b   1.000
_cell.length_c   1.000
_cell.angle_alpha   90.00
_cell.angle_beta   90.00
_cell.angle_gamma   90.00
#
_symmetry.space_group_name_H-M   'P 1'
#
loop_
_entity.id
_entity.type
_entity.pdbx_description
1 polymer ?
#
loop_
_entity_poly.entity_id
_entity_poly.type
_entity_poly.pdbx_seq_one_letter_code
_entity_poly.pdbx_strand_id
1 'polypeptide(L)'
;MNAAAQIIGWVAAFICCFSTVYGVYNWNSGKEINLAAGILYASFHRTAWALGIAWMIVCCATGQGGVINYILSWKIFIPLGRLTFIAYLIHPYIQVQIMGSLRHIFEMDHFFMVWIFIGNLWVSYASAFAGSMLVEAPMLQLEKIIFRSGNKNAQNPSLNRNNSIRKQTLTAEKNANIVIFVDTDSVKSF
;
A
#
# COMPACT_ATOMS: atom_id res chain seq x y z
N MET A 1 20.16 9.04 -15.18
CA MET A 1 20.22 10.42 -14.63
C MET A 1 21.62 10.63 -14.09
N ASN A 2 22.20 11.81 -14.29
CA ASN A 2 23.50 12.14 -13.69
C ASN A 2 23.36 12.14 -12.17
N ALA A 3 24.34 11.58 -11.45
CA ALA A 3 24.32 11.50 -9.97
C ALA A 3 24.12 12.88 -9.32
N ALA A 4 24.70 13.93 -9.91
CA ALA A 4 24.50 15.31 -9.45
C ALA A 4 23.04 15.75 -9.50
N ALA A 5 22.30 15.43 -10.57
CA ALA A 5 20.89 15.80 -10.70
C ALA A 5 20.00 15.06 -9.69
N GLN A 6 20.35 13.83 -9.33
CA GLN A 6 19.64 13.07 -8.30
C GLN A 6 19.83 13.70 -6.91
N ILE A 7 21.07 14.05 -6.55
CA ILE A 7 21.38 14.68 -5.27
C ILE A 7 20.68 16.03 -5.15
N ILE A 8 20.73 16.86 -6.20
CA ILE A 8 20.02 18.15 -6.22
C ILE A 8 18.52 17.96 -6.03
N GLY A 9 17.92 16.97 -6.71
CA GLY A 9 16.50 16.69 -6.55
C GLY A 9 16.13 16.20 -5.15
N TRP A 10 16.95 15.34 -4.53
CA TRP A 10 16.74 14.91 -3.14
C TRP A 10 16.82 16.07 -2.16
N VAL A 11 17.85 16.92 -2.29
CA VAL A 11 18.02 18.11 -1.46
C VAL A 11 16.84 19.06 -1.64
N ALA A 12 16.43 19.32 -2.88
CA ALA A 12 15.26 20.15 -3.16
C ALA A 12 13.96 19.57 -2.56
N ALA A 13 13.75 18.26 -2.67
CA ALA A 13 12.58 17.59 -2.09
C ALA A 13 12.55 17.72 -0.57
N PHE A 14 13.68 17.47 0.12
CA PHE A 14 13.78 17.65 1.56
C PHE A 14 13.56 19.11 1.97
N ILE A 15 14.16 20.08 1.27
CA ILE A 15 13.96 21.51 1.56
C ILE A 15 12.48 21.88 1.42
N CYS A 16 11.81 21.44 0.35
CA CYS A 16 10.38 21.68 0.16
C CYS A 16 9.56 21.08 1.30
N CYS A 17 9.75 19.81 1.65
CA CYS A 17 9.01 19.16 2.74
C CYS A 17 9.28 19.82 4.10
N PHE A 18 10.54 20.08 4.44
CA PHE A 18 10.89 20.73 5.71
C PHE A 18 10.39 22.16 5.81
N SER A 19 10.47 22.93 4.72
CA SER A 19 9.94 24.30 4.66
C SER A 19 8.43 24.32 4.95
N THR A 20 7.67 23.36 4.44
CA THR A 20 6.24 23.28 4.73
C THR A 20 5.94 22.90 6.18
N VAL A 21 6.73 22.04 6.82
CA VAL A 21 6.50 21.67 8.23
C VAL A 21 6.87 22.82 9.18
N TYR A 22 8.02 23.46 8.96
CA TYR A 22 8.53 24.50 9.85
C TYR A 22 8.03 25.91 9.51
N GLY A 23 7.40 26.11 8.35
CA GLY A 23 6.86 27.42 7.93
C GLY A 23 5.83 28.01 8.91
N VAL A 24 5.13 27.15 9.65
CA VAL A 24 4.11 27.55 10.64
C VAL A 24 4.70 27.89 12.01
N TYR A 25 5.98 27.63 12.25
CA TYR A 25 6.60 27.81 13.57
C TYR A 25 6.46 29.25 14.10
N ASN A 26 6.66 30.25 13.23
CA ASN A 26 6.51 31.65 13.60
C ASN A 26 5.05 32.03 13.92
N TRP A 27 4.09 31.44 13.19
CA TRP A 27 2.65 31.59 13.48
C TRP A 27 2.33 31.04 14.87
N ASN A 28 2.81 29.84 15.17
CA ASN A 28 2.52 29.14 16.42
C ASN A 28 3.20 29.78 17.64
N SER A 29 4.27 30.56 17.43
CA SER A 29 4.99 31.28 18.49
C SER A 29 4.34 32.63 18.86
N GLY A 30 3.17 32.96 18.29
CA GLY A 30 2.43 34.19 18.61
C GLY A 30 3.03 35.47 18.00
N LYS A 31 3.97 35.36 17.06
CA LYS A 31 4.51 36.54 16.36
C LYS A 31 3.56 36.96 15.24
N GLU A 32 3.34 38.27 15.11
CA GLU A 32 2.60 38.81 13.98
C GLU A 32 3.36 38.55 12.68
N ILE A 33 2.67 37.93 11.74
CA ILE A 33 3.22 37.46 10.47
C ILE A 33 2.74 38.43 9.41
N ASN A 34 3.61 38.71 8.43
CA ASN A 34 3.19 39.46 7.27
C ASN A 34 2.07 38.70 6.53
N LEU A 35 0.94 39.38 6.29
CA LEU A 35 -0.23 38.84 5.58
C LEU A 35 0.16 38.22 4.23
N ALA A 36 1.10 38.84 3.52
CA ALA A 36 1.63 38.30 2.26
C ALA A 36 2.28 36.92 2.44
N ALA A 37 3.09 36.74 3.50
CA ALA A 37 3.72 35.45 3.79
C ALA A 37 2.70 34.38 4.19
N GLY A 38 1.65 34.75 4.93
CA GLY A 38 0.56 33.85 5.29
C GLY A 38 -0.22 33.34 4.07
N ILE A 39 -0.55 34.21 3.12
CA ILE A 39 -1.27 33.84 1.89
C ILE A 39 -0.42 32.95 0.99
N LEU A 40 0.86 33.29 0.85
CA LEU A 40 1.81 32.47 0.08
C LEU A 40 1.94 31.09 0.71
N TYR A 41 2.13 31.00 2.01
CA TYR A 41 2.19 29.72 2.71
C TYR A 41 0.90 28.92 2.54
N ALA A 42 -0.28 29.52 2.76
CA ALA A 42 -1.57 28.86 2.61
C ALA A 42 -1.79 28.28 1.20
N SER A 43 -1.32 28.96 0.16
CA SER A 43 -1.47 28.52 -1.23
C SER A 43 -0.41 27.50 -1.66
N PHE A 44 0.85 27.68 -1.25
CA PHE A 44 1.98 26.90 -1.76
C PHE A 44 2.36 25.70 -0.91
N HIS A 45 1.98 25.63 0.37
CA HIS A 45 2.46 24.54 1.24
C HIS A 45 2.04 23.15 0.71
N ARG A 46 0.80 22.99 0.23
CA ARG A 46 0.32 21.71 -0.32
C ARG A 46 1.03 21.34 -1.61
N THR A 47 1.28 22.33 -2.48
CA THR A 47 1.95 22.09 -3.77
C THR A 47 3.43 21.79 -3.56
N ALA A 48 4.12 22.51 -2.67
CA ALA A 48 5.51 22.22 -2.31
C ALA A 48 5.68 20.83 -1.69
N TRP A 49 4.78 20.43 -0.78
CA TRP A 49 4.76 19.08 -0.22
C TRP A 49 4.53 18.01 -1.30
N ALA A 50 3.55 18.23 -2.18
CA ALA A 50 3.25 17.31 -3.28
C ALA A 50 4.43 17.19 -4.27
N LEU A 51 5.14 18.28 -4.56
CA LEU A 51 6.32 18.26 -5.43
C LEU A 51 7.48 17.45 -4.82
N GLY A 52 7.71 17.60 -3.50
CA GLY A 52 8.71 16.80 -2.80
C GLY A 52 8.40 15.30 -2.87
N ILE A 53 7.13 14.92 -2.64
CA ILE A 53 6.69 13.53 -2.78
C ILE A 53 6.74 13.06 -4.24
N ALA A 54 6.34 13.89 -5.20
CA ALA A 54 6.37 13.54 -6.62
C ALA A 54 7.79 13.20 -7.08
N TRP A 55 8.78 13.99 -6.66
CA TRP A 55 10.18 13.68 -6.93
C TRP A 55 10.60 12.33 -6.32
N MET A 56 10.21 12.06 -5.08
CA MET A 56 10.48 10.78 -4.42
C MET A 56 9.87 9.59 -5.20
N ILE A 57 8.64 9.74 -5.71
CA ILE A 57 7.99 8.73 -6.54
C ILE A 57 8.76 8.52 -7.85
N VAL A 58 9.20 9.59 -8.53
CA VAL A 58 10.01 9.49 -9.76
C VAL A 58 11.34 8.77 -9.49
N CYS A 59 12.00 9.06 -8.37
CA CYS A 59 13.21 8.34 -7.97
C CYS A 59 12.95 6.85 -7.73
N CYS A 60 11.81 6.50 -7.12
CA CYS A 60 11.42 5.10 -6.93
C CYS A 60 11.10 4.41 -8.28
N ALA A 61 10.35 5.08 -9.17
CA ALA A 61 9.98 4.54 -10.48
C ALA A 61 11.18 4.32 -11.41
N THR A 62 12.22 5.15 -11.30
CA THR A 62 13.46 5.01 -12.08
C THR A 62 14.45 3.99 -11.50
N GLY A 63 14.09 3.32 -10.39
CA GLY A 63 14.97 2.35 -9.71
C GLY A 63 16.15 2.98 -8.98
N GLN A 64 16.15 4.32 -8.83
CA GLN A 64 17.22 5.10 -8.20
C GLN A 64 16.86 5.53 -6.77
N GLY A 65 15.79 4.97 -6.21
CA GLY A 65 15.30 5.28 -4.85
C GLY A 65 16.06 4.59 -3.71
N GLY A 66 17.02 3.72 -4.03
CA GLY A 66 17.87 3.05 -3.03
C GLY A 66 17.08 2.41 -1.89
N VAL A 67 17.34 2.87 -0.65
CA VAL A 67 16.70 2.39 0.58
C VAL A 67 15.18 2.62 0.57
N ILE A 68 14.71 3.74 0.03
CA ILE A 68 13.27 4.07 0.02
C ILE A 68 12.52 3.12 -0.90
N ASN A 69 13.12 2.74 -2.03
CA ASN A 69 12.53 1.74 -2.91
C ASN A 69 12.46 0.35 -2.24
N TYR A 70 13.47 -0.03 -1.46
CA TYR A 70 13.44 -1.28 -0.71
C TYR A 70 12.32 -1.31 0.33
N ILE A 71 12.14 -0.22 1.08
CA ILE A 71 11.04 -0.09 2.05
C ILE A 71 9.70 -0.17 1.31
N LEU A 72 9.47 0.67 0.29
CA LEU A 72 8.18 0.70 -0.42
C LEU A 72 7.85 -0.61 -1.16
N SER A 73 8.85 -1.40 -1.54
CA SER A 73 8.65 -2.69 -2.20
C SER A 73 8.19 -3.80 -1.24
N TRP A 74 8.12 -3.54 0.07
CA TRP A 74 7.62 -4.55 1.01
C TRP A 74 6.14 -4.89 0.79
N LYS A 75 5.86 -6.20 0.78
CA LYS A 75 4.49 -6.75 0.66
C LYS A 75 3.55 -6.28 1.76
N ILE A 76 4.05 -5.79 2.90
CA ILE A 76 3.24 -5.23 3.97
C ILE A 76 2.47 -3.98 3.54
N PHE A 77 2.99 -3.22 2.56
CA PHE A 77 2.35 -2.00 2.07
C PHE A 77 1.09 -2.28 1.23
N ILE A 78 0.94 -3.50 0.71
CA ILE A 78 -0.24 -3.88 -0.10
C ILE A 78 -1.53 -3.86 0.74
N PRO A 79 -1.64 -4.62 1.86
CA PRO A 79 -2.82 -4.51 2.73
C PRO A 79 -2.90 -3.16 3.44
N LEU A 80 -1.75 -2.56 3.78
CA LEU A 80 -1.72 -1.26 4.46
C LEU A 80 -2.32 -0.15 3.58
N GLY A 81 -2.04 -0.14 2.28
CA GLY A 81 -2.61 0.84 1.34
C GLY A 81 -4.14 0.78 1.23
N ARG A 82 -4.74 -0.40 1.37
CA ARG A 82 -6.21 -0.55 1.43
C ARG A 82 -6.77 0.01 2.73
N LEU A 83 -6.10 -0.29 3.84
CA LEU A 83 -6.50 0.20 5.17
C LEU A 83 -6.38 1.72 5.25
N THR A 84 -5.31 2.32 4.72
CA THR A 84 -5.12 3.77 4.73
C THR A 84 -6.17 4.50 3.90
N PHE A 85 -6.64 3.90 2.80
CA PHE A 85 -7.74 4.48 2.01
C PHE A 85 -9.04 4.57 2.82
N ILE A 86 -9.42 3.50 3.52
CA ILE A 86 -10.61 3.49 4.38
C ILE A 86 -10.41 4.47 5.55
N ALA A 87 -9.23 4.47 6.17
CA ALA A 87 -8.88 5.41 7.23
C ALA A 87 -9.00 6.86 6.77
N TYR A 88 -8.52 7.18 5.57
CA TYR A 88 -8.60 8.52 4.99
C TYR A 88 -10.05 9.02 4.86
N LEU A 89 -11.00 8.15 4.50
CA LEU A 89 -12.41 8.53 4.37
C LEU A 89 -13.09 8.76 5.73
N ILE A 90 -12.77 7.94 6.74
CA ILE A 90 -13.42 8.01 8.06
C ILE A 90 -12.77 9.08 8.96
N HIS A 91 -11.47 9.32 8.80
CA HIS A 91 -10.69 10.27 9.59
C HIS A 91 -11.33 11.67 9.72
N PRO A 92 -11.73 12.38 8.64
CA PRO A 92 -12.33 13.71 8.77
C PRO A 92 -13.65 13.68 9.55
N TYR A 93 -14.45 12.61 9.42
CA TYR A 93 -15.68 12.47 10.19
C TYR A 93 -15.39 12.34 11.70
N ILE A 94 -14.43 11.51 12.07
CA ILE A 94 -13.99 11.34 13.47
C ILE A 94 -13.46 12.67 14.01
N GLN A 95 -12.62 13.35 13.25
CA GLN A 95 -12.01 14.61 13.67
C GLN A 95 -13.06 15.69 13.92
N VAL A 96 -14.07 15.81 13.04
CA VAL A 96 -15.19 16.76 13.25
C VAL A 96 -15.96 16.44 14.52
N GLN A 97 -16.22 15.17 14.83
CA GLN A 97 -16.94 14.81 16.05
C GLN A 97 -16.14 15.06 17.32
N ILE A 98 -14.84 14.76 17.31
CA ILE A 98 -13.96 15.05 18.45
C ILE A 98 -13.87 16.56 18.67
N MET A 99 -13.67 17.34 17.60
CA MET A 99 -13.63 18.81 17.66
C MET A 99 -14.96 19.40 18.12
N GLY A 100 -16.11 18.86 17.67
CA GLY A 100 -17.43 19.31 18.12
C GLY A 100 -17.77 18.93 19.57
N SER A 101 -17.11 17.90 20.12
CA SER A 101 -17.33 17.44 21.49
C SER A 101 -16.43 18.16 22.51
N LEU A 102 -15.36 18.81 22.05
CA LEU A 102 -14.45 19.59 22.90
C LEU A 102 -15.15 20.87 23.38
N ARG A 103 -15.57 20.87 24.65
CA ARG A 103 -16.22 22.01 25.31
C ARG A 103 -15.28 22.88 26.15
N HIS A 104 -14.06 22.41 26.41
CA HIS A 104 -13.06 23.10 27.21
C HIS A 104 -11.87 23.56 26.37
N ILE A 105 -11.35 24.73 26.72
CA ILE A 105 -10.11 25.28 26.17
C ILE A 105 -8.96 24.52 26.84
N PHE A 106 -8.21 23.76 26.05
CA PHE A 106 -6.97 23.14 26.50
C PHE A 106 -5.82 24.11 26.25
N GLU A 107 -4.96 24.29 27.26
CA GLU A 107 -3.68 24.94 27.02
C GLU A 107 -2.83 24.03 26.13
N MET A 108 -2.42 24.59 24.99
CA MET A 108 -1.80 23.85 23.90
C MET A 108 -0.32 23.59 24.20
N ASP A 109 -0.06 22.62 25.07
CA ASP A 109 1.28 22.12 25.30
C ASP A 109 1.73 21.15 24.20
N HIS A 110 3.03 21.08 23.93
CA HIS A 110 3.62 20.19 22.94
C HIS A 110 3.32 18.72 23.25
N PHE A 111 3.37 18.33 24.52
CA PHE A 111 3.06 16.97 24.93
C PHE A 111 1.59 16.63 24.66
N PHE A 112 0.69 17.56 24.96
CA PHE A 112 -0.75 17.40 24.72
C PHE A 112 -1.07 17.29 23.22
N MET A 113 -0.38 18.05 22.36
CA MET A 113 -0.52 17.95 20.90
C MET A 113 -0.08 16.59 20.35
N VAL A 114 1.03 16.05 20.85
CA VAL A 114 1.47 14.70 20.44
C VAL A 114 0.48 13.64 20.92
N TRP A 115 -0.03 13.78 22.15
CA TRP A 115 -1.03 12.87 22.71
C TRP A 115 -2.32 12.85 21.89
N ILE A 116 -2.86 14.03 21.54
CA ILE A 116 -4.09 14.13 20.76
C ILE A 116 -3.89 13.60 19.34
N PHE A 117 -2.71 13.79 18.75
CA PHE A 117 -2.37 13.23 17.44
C PHE A 117 -2.36 11.70 17.46
N ILE A 118 -1.66 11.10 18.44
CA ILE A 118 -1.59 9.65 18.59
C ILE A 118 -2.98 9.06 18.84
N GLY A 119 -3.79 9.72 19.69
CA GLY A 119 -5.17 9.32 19.95
C GLY A 119 -6.04 9.34 18.69
N ASN A 120 -6.02 10.44 17.94
CA ASN A 120 -6.76 10.55 16.68
C ASN A 120 -6.31 9.51 15.65
N LEU A 121 -5.00 9.25 15.56
CA LEU A 121 -4.43 8.24 14.67
C LEU A 121 -4.95 6.85 15.04
N TRP A 122 -4.84 6.46 16.32
CA TRP A 122 -5.32 5.17 16.80
C TRP A 122 -6.82 4.96 16.56
N VAL A 123 -7.66 5.93 16.93
CA VAL A 123 -9.11 5.82 16.73
C VAL A 123 -9.46 5.70 15.25
N SER A 124 -8.79 6.49 14.39
CA SER A 124 -9.04 6.44 12.94
C SER A 124 -8.64 5.10 12.34
N TYR A 125 -7.46 4.57 12.66
CA TYR A 125 -7.02 3.27 12.16
C TYR A 125 -7.84 2.10 12.73
N ALA A 126 -8.25 2.16 14.00
CA ALA A 126 -9.12 1.15 14.60
C ALA A 126 -10.49 1.11 13.92
N SER A 127 -11.09 2.28 13.67
CA SER A 127 -12.36 2.38 12.96
C SER A 127 -12.25 1.92 11.49
N ALA A 128 -11.14 2.24 10.82
CA ALA A 128 -10.86 1.80 9.47
C ALA A 128 -10.71 0.28 9.37
N PHE A 129 -10.06 -0.32 10.36
CA PHE A 129 -9.91 -1.77 10.45
C PHE A 129 -11.26 -2.48 10.70
N ALA A 130 -12.08 -1.93 11.59
CA ALA A 130 -13.44 -2.44 11.79
C ALA A 130 -14.27 -2.32 10.49
N GLY A 131 -14.19 -1.17 9.82
CA GLY A 131 -14.84 -0.94 8.53
C GLY A 131 -14.35 -1.89 7.42
N SER A 132 -13.03 -2.12 7.32
CA SER A 132 -12.48 -3.04 6.34
C SER A 132 -12.93 -4.47 6.59
N MET A 133 -12.98 -4.92 7.84
CA MET A 133 -13.43 -6.27 8.18
C MET A 133 -14.93 -6.47 7.91
N LEU A 134 -15.75 -5.46 8.21
CA LEU A 134 -17.20 -5.52 8.02
C LEU A 134 -17.62 -5.32 6.56
N VAL A 135 -16.88 -4.57 5.74
CA VAL A 135 -17.25 -4.27 4.35
C VAL A 135 -16.52 -5.17 3.37
N GLU A 136 -15.20 -5.36 3.52
CA GLU A 136 -14.44 -6.15 2.54
C GLU A 136 -14.79 -7.65 2.61
N ALA A 137 -15.00 -8.22 3.79
CA ALA A 137 -15.35 -9.64 3.93
C ALA A 137 -16.67 -10.02 3.22
N PRO A 138 -17.81 -9.32 3.46
CA PRO A 138 -19.04 -9.62 2.74
C PRO A 138 -18.99 -9.19 1.28
N MET A 139 -18.30 -8.10 0.91
CA MET A 139 -18.18 -7.68 -0.48
C MET A 139 -17.39 -8.70 -1.32
N LEU A 140 -16.31 -9.28 -0.77
CA LEU A 140 -15.56 -10.36 -1.44
C LEU A 140 -16.39 -11.63 -1.60
N GLN A 141 -17.29 -11.92 -0.66
CA GLN A 141 -18.20 -13.06 -0.75
C GLN A 141 -19.32 -12.80 -1.76
N LEU A 142 -19.83 -11.58 -1.81
CA LEU A 142 -20.84 -11.15 -2.79
C LEU A 142 -20.26 -11.13 -4.21
N GLU A 143 -19.05 -10.62 -4.39
CA GLU A 143 -18.31 -10.67 -5.67
C GLU A 143 -18.12 -12.11 -6.12
N LYS A 144 -17.70 -13.01 -5.20
CA LYS A 144 -17.62 -14.44 -5.50
C LYS A 144 -18.97 -15.01 -5.90
N ILE A 145 -20.08 -14.66 -5.25
CA ILE A 145 -21.40 -15.20 -5.61
C ILE A 145 -21.85 -14.70 -6.99
N ILE A 146 -21.67 -13.41 -7.26
CA ILE A 146 -22.07 -12.76 -8.52
C ILE A 146 -21.19 -13.25 -9.69
N PHE A 147 -19.86 -13.20 -9.57
CA PHE A 147 -18.94 -13.58 -10.65
C PHE A 147 -18.71 -15.08 -10.78
N ARG A 148 -18.89 -15.88 -9.70
CA ARG A 148 -18.91 -17.35 -9.82
C ARG A 148 -20.18 -17.86 -10.47
N SER A 149 -21.24 -17.05 -10.61
CA SER A 149 -22.41 -17.42 -11.42
C SER A 149 -22.12 -17.30 -12.93
N GLY A 150 -21.17 -16.46 -13.36
CA GLY A 150 -20.77 -16.34 -14.77
C GLY A 150 -19.70 -17.34 -15.22
N ASN A 151 -18.98 -17.98 -14.30
CA ASN A 151 -17.79 -18.79 -14.63
C ASN A 151 -17.88 -20.27 -14.22
N LYS A 152 -19.09 -20.85 -14.06
CA LYS A 152 -19.25 -22.30 -13.85
C LYS A 152 -19.01 -23.12 -15.13
N ASN A 153 -18.96 -22.49 -16.30
CA ASN A 153 -18.72 -23.17 -17.58
C ASN A 153 -17.26 -23.12 -18.08
N ALA A 154 -16.35 -22.38 -17.42
CA ALA A 154 -14.93 -22.29 -17.85
C ALA A 154 -13.93 -22.86 -16.84
N GLN A 155 -14.38 -23.64 -15.85
CA GLN A 155 -13.49 -24.60 -15.19
C GLN A 155 -13.35 -25.82 -16.12
N ASN A 156 -12.60 -25.55 -17.19
CA ASN A 156 -12.39 -26.32 -18.40
C ASN A 156 -12.33 -27.85 -18.18
N PRO A 157 -13.35 -28.60 -18.64
CA PRO A 157 -13.27 -30.05 -18.81
C PRO A 157 -12.06 -30.46 -19.65
N SER A 158 -11.60 -29.60 -20.55
CA SER A 158 -10.41 -29.81 -21.39
C SER A 158 -9.09 -29.77 -20.62
N LEU A 159 -8.93 -28.94 -19.58
CA LEU A 159 -7.71 -28.93 -18.74
C LEU A 159 -7.65 -30.17 -17.84
N ASN A 160 -8.78 -30.59 -17.28
CA ASN A 160 -8.85 -31.81 -16.48
C ASN A 160 -8.66 -33.05 -17.37
N ARG A 161 -9.26 -33.08 -18.56
CA ARG A 161 -9.08 -34.14 -19.58
C ARG A 161 -7.64 -34.20 -20.11
N ASN A 162 -6.99 -33.07 -20.36
CA ASN A 162 -5.60 -33.05 -20.81
C ASN A 162 -4.64 -33.53 -19.71
N ASN A 163 -4.90 -33.16 -18.45
CA ASN A 163 -4.11 -33.66 -17.32
C ASN A 163 -4.32 -35.16 -17.06
N SER A 164 -5.53 -35.70 -17.27
CA SER A 164 -5.78 -37.13 -17.15
C SER A 164 -5.17 -37.93 -18.31
N ILE A 165 -5.27 -37.45 -19.56
CA ILE A 165 -4.61 -38.05 -20.73
C ILE A 165 -3.09 -38.06 -20.55
N ARG A 166 -2.50 -36.93 -20.13
CA ARG A 166 -1.04 -36.84 -19.90
C ARG A 166 -0.56 -37.78 -18.79
N LYS A 167 -1.35 -37.95 -17.73
CA LYS A 167 -1.04 -38.94 -16.68
C LYS A 167 -1.13 -40.37 -17.21
N GLN A 168 -2.11 -40.67 -18.07
CA GLN A 168 -2.24 -42.00 -18.68
C GLN A 168 -1.09 -42.31 -19.66
N THR A 169 -0.68 -41.36 -20.51
CA THR A 169 0.44 -41.57 -21.43
C THR A 169 1.76 -41.76 -20.70
N LEU A 170 2.04 -40.96 -19.65
CA LEU A 170 3.24 -41.12 -18.83
C LEU A 170 3.29 -42.48 -18.10
N THR A 171 2.12 -43.00 -17.68
CA THR A 171 2.04 -44.31 -17.01
C THR A 171 2.24 -45.46 -18.01
N ALA A 172 1.69 -45.33 -19.23
CA ALA A 172 1.89 -46.31 -20.30
C ALA A 172 3.36 -46.36 -20.75
N GLU A 173 4.01 -45.20 -20.91
CA GLU A 173 5.43 -45.11 -21.28
C GLU A 173 6.34 -45.72 -20.20
N LYS A 174 6.05 -45.43 -18.92
CA LYS A 174 6.78 -46.03 -17.80
C LYS A 174 6.66 -47.55 -17.77
N ASN A 175 5.45 -48.09 -17.99
CA ASN A 175 5.22 -49.54 -18.00
C ASN A 175 5.87 -50.22 -19.21
N ALA A 176 5.84 -49.60 -20.39
CA ALA A 176 6.52 -50.11 -21.58
C ALA A 176 8.04 -50.20 -21.38
N ASN A 177 8.64 -49.15 -20.82
CA ASN A 177 10.07 -49.17 -20.49
C ASN A 177 10.41 -50.27 -19.49
N ILE A 178 9.61 -50.44 -18.41
CA ILE A 178 9.83 -51.51 -17.43
C ILE A 178 9.79 -52.90 -18.08
N VAL A 179 8.83 -53.16 -18.98
CA VAL A 179 8.73 -54.46 -19.69
C VAL A 179 9.94 -54.70 -20.58
N ILE A 180 10.41 -53.69 -21.31
CA ILE A 180 11.62 -53.79 -22.15
C ILE A 180 12.86 -54.09 -21.29
N PHE A 181 13.04 -53.42 -20.15
CA PHE A 181 14.15 -53.71 -19.24
C PHE A 181 14.09 -55.14 -18.68
N VAL A 182 12.92 -55.62 -18.29
CA VAL A 182 12.73 -57.00 -17.78
C VAL A 182 13.03 -58.05 -18.87
N ASP A 183 12.62 -57.81 -20.12
CA ASP A 183 12.87 -58.74 -21.23
C ASP A 183 14.37 -58.75 -21.63
N THR A 184 15.06 -57.62 -21.49
CA THR A 184 16.50 -57.52 -21.79
C THR A 184 17.38 -58.22 -20.76
N ASP A 185 16.92 -58.32 -19.50
CA ASP A 185 17.63 -59.03 -18.43
C ASP A 185 17.33 -60.55 -18.45
N SER A 186 16.17 -60.96 -18.97
CA SER A 186 15.81 -62.37 -19.19
C SER A 186 16.72 -63.06 -20.22
N VAL A 187 17.10 -62.36 -21.29
CA VAL A 187 17.88 -62.92 -22.40
C VAL A 187 19.39 -63.06 -22.10
N LYS A 188 19.90 -62.47 -21.01
CA LYS A 188 21.33 -62.54 -20.63
C LYS A 188 21.66 -63.60 -19.57
N SER A 189 20.70 -64.47 -19.21
CA SER A 189 20.87 -65.49 -18.15
C SER A 189 20.96 -66.94 -18.65
N PHE A 190 21.17 -67.16 -19.95
CA PHE A 190 21.51 -68.46 -20.54
C PHE A 190 22.83 -68.40 -21.31
#